data_AF-X1EFZ2-F1
#
_entry.id   AF-X1EFZ2-F1
#
_cell.length_a   1.000
_cell.length_b   1.000
_cell.length_c   1.000
_cell.angle_alpha   90.00
_cell.angle_beta   90.00
_cell.angle_gamma   90.00
#
_symmetry.space_group_name_H-M   'P 1'
#
loop_
_entity.id
_entity.type
_entity.pdbx_description
1 polymer ?
#
loop_
_entity_poly.entity_id
_entity_poly.type
_entity_poly.pdbx_seq_one_letter_code
_entity_poly.pdbx_strand_id
1 'polypeptide(L)'
;MGMGTQKTYEDIKKLLKEHRQGHLLAFWDQLNTAQRQNLLAQIQKLDLAKIDDWVANYVKNSASVAISSDLVPASFYSSEPADPQQRRKYSGAIELGRELIQQGKVAAFVVAGGQGTRLGFDGPKGNFPISPVENKTLFQIFAESIAAASQKY
;
A
#
# COMPACT_ATOMS: atom_id res chain seq x y z
N MET A 1 38.63 -1.44 0.40
CA MET A 1 37.32 -2.13 0.33
C MET A 1 37.42 -3.39 1.15
N GLY A 2 36.47 -3.65 2.06
CA GLY A 2 36.47 -4.92 2.81
C GLY A 2 36.15 -6.09 1.89
N MET A 3 36.81 -7.23 2.07
CA MET A 3 36.64 -8.45 1.24
C MET A 3 35.17 -8.88 1.07
N GLY A 4 34.31 -8.63 2.07
CA GLY A 4 32.89 -8.96 2.00
C GLY A 4 32.12 -8.17 0.93
N THR A 5 32.37 -6.87 0.79
CA THR A 5 31.65 -6.02 -0.18
C THR A 5 32.02 -6.35 -1.63
N GLN A 6 33.26 -6.79 -1.86
CA GLN A 6 33.73 -7.15 -3.20
C GLN A 6 33.12 -8.46 -3.69
N LYS A 7 32.96 -9.45 -2.80
CA LYS A 7 32.25 -10.70 -3.12
C LYS A 7 30.77 -10.43 -3.42
N THR A 8 30.10 -9.63 -2.59
CA THR A 8 28.69 -9.26 -2.80
C THR A 8 28.46 -8.49 -4.10
N TYR A 9 29.40 -7.63 -4.50
CA TYR A 9 29.32 -6.92 -5.78
C TYR A 9 29.36 -7.88 -6.98
N GLU A 10 30.30 -8.83 -7.01
CA GLU A 10 30.41 -9.77 -8.13
C GLU A 10 29.19 -10.70 -8.23
N ASP A 11 28.68 -11.17 -7.10
CA ASP A 11 27.45 -11.99 -7.05
C ASP A 11 26.25 -11.22 -7.63
N ILE A 12 26.06 -9.96 -7.21
CA ILE A 12 24.98 -9.10 -7.70
C ILE A 12 25.17 -8.77 -9.19
N LYS A 13 26.39 -8.50 -9.63
CA LYS A 13 26.69 -8.22 -11.03
C LYS A 13 26.33 -9.39 -11.92
N LYS A 14 26.61 -10.63 -11.48
CA LYS A 14 26.22 -11.85 -12.18
C LYS A 14 24.70 -12.00 -12.23
N LEU A 15 24.03 -11.88 -11.08
CA LEU A 15 22.57 -11.94 -10.98
C LEU A 15 21.89 -10.93 -11.92
N LEU A 16 22.31 -9.67 -11.88
CA LEU A 16 21.77 -8.63 -12.75
C LEU A 16 22.02 -8.92 -14.24
N LYS A 17 23.15 -9.53 -14.59
CA LYS A 17 23.44 -9.92 -15.97
C LYS A 17 22.49 -11.01 -16.45
N GLU A 18 22.21 -12.01 -15.62
CA GLU A 18 21.24 -13.09 -15.90
C GLU A 18 19.84 -12.53 -16.18
N HIS A 19 19.42 -11.53 -15.40
CA HIS A 19 18.15 -10.81 -15.55
C HIS A 19 18.19 -9.63 -16.54
N ARG A 20 19.31 -9.40 -17.24
CA ARG A 20 19.51 -8.27 -18.19
C ARG A 20 19.32 -6.87 -17.58
N GLN A 21 19.52 -6.74 -16.27
CA GLN A 21 19.43 -5.49 -15.49
C GLN A 21 20.80 -4.92 -15.10
N GLY A 22 21.86 -5.23 -15.86
CA GLY A 22 23.23 -4.78 -15.55
C GLY A 22 23.41 -3.25 -15.51
N HIS A 23 22.51 -2.50 -16.15
CA HIS A 23 22.54 -1.03 -16.16
C HIS A 23 22.36 -0.40 -14.77
N LEU A 24 21.82 -1.12 -13.78
CA LEU A 24 21.73 -0.64 -12.39
C LEU A 24 23.11 -0.35 -11.76
N LEU A 25 24.18 -0.93 -12.30
CA LEU A 25 25.56 -0.70 -11.87
C LEU A 25 26.34 0.24 -12.80
N ALA A 26 25.69 0.91 -13.76
CA ALA A 26 26.36 1.72 -14.79
C ALA A 26 27.25 2.86 -14.21
N PHE A 27 26.88 3.41 -13.05
CA PHE A 27 27.60 4.50 -12.40
C PHE A 27 28.36 4.06 -11.15
N TRP A 28 28.61 2.75 -11.00
CA TRP A 28 29.24 2.17 -9.80
C TRP A 28 30.56 2.86 -9.41
N ASP A 29 31.35 3.26 -10.39
CA ASP A 29 32.67 3.87 -10.19
C ASP A 29 32.59 5.30 -9.63
N GLN A 30 31.45 5.97 -9.77
CA GLN A 30 31.20 7.32 -9.25
C GLN A 30 30.70 7.32 -7.79
N LEU A 31 30.31 6.16 -7.26
CA LEU A 31 29.72 6.04 -5.94
C LEU A 31 30.78 5.92 -4.84
N ASN A 32 30.53 6.59 -3.72
CA ASN A 32 31.30 6.39 -2.50
C ASN A 32 30.95 5.05 -1.82
N THR A 33 31.69 4.65 -0.79
CA THR A 33 31.51 3.36 -0.12
C THR A 33 30.12 3.16 0.48
N ALA A 34 29.54 4.19 1.10
CA ALA A 34 28.21 4.10 1.71
C ALA A 34 27.11 3.98 0.64
N GLN A 35 27.22 4.75 -0.44
CA GLN A 35 26.30 4.68 -1.58
C GLN A 35 26.35 3.29 -2.25
N ARG A 36 27.55 2.74 -2.43
CA ARG A 36 27.75 1.39 -2.95
C ARG A 36 27.06 0.34 -2.09
N GLN A 37 27.27 0.38 -0.78
CA GLN A 37 26.63 -0.56 0.16
C GLN A 37 25.10 -0.44 0.12
N ASN A 38 24.57 0.78 0.09
CA ASN A 38 23.13 1.02 0.01
C ASN A 38 22.54 0.47 -1.31
N LEU A 39 23.17 0.78 -2.44
CA LEU A 39 22.74 0.29 -3.75
C LEU A 39 22.70 -1.24 -3.79
N LEU A 40 23.76 -1.92 -3.33
CA LEU A 40 23.77 -3.39 -3.28
C LEU A 40 22.66 -3.93 -2.37
N ALA A 41 22.45 -3.33 -1.19
CA ALA A 41 21.39 -3.73 -0.27
C ALA A 41 19.98 -3.51 -0.85
N GLN A 42 19.78 -2.47 -1.66
CA GLN A 42 18.52 -2.24 -2.36
C GLN A 42 18.30 -3.28 -3.46
N ILE A 43 19.32 -3.58 -4.28
CA ILE A 43 19.22 -4.58 -5.34
C ILE A 43 18.91 -5.97 -4.76
N GLN A 44 19.51 -6.33 -3.62
CA GLN A 44 19.27 -7.61 -2.96
C GLN A 44 17.83 -7.80 -2.46
N LYS A 45 17.07 -6.72 -2.25
CA LYS A 45 15.66 -6.80 -1.86
C LYS A 45 14.73 -7.05 -3.04
N LEU A 46 15.22 -6.93 -4.27
CA LEU A 46 14.43 -7.13 -5.47
C LEU A 46 14.31 -8.62 -5.79
N ASP A 47 13.08 -9.08 -6.00
CA ASP A 47 12.81 -10.40 -6.58
C ASP A 47 12.84 -10.27 -8.11
N LEU A 48 14.05 -10.32 -8.68
CA LEU A 48 14.26 -10.09 -10.11
C LEU A 48 13.56 -11.13 -10.99
N ALA A 49 13.40 -12.37 -10.51
CA ALA A 49 12.66 -13.40 -11.22
C ALA A 49 11.17 -13.04 -11.34
N LYS A 50 10.53 -12.56 -10.26
CA LYS A 50 9.15 -12.06 -10.34
C LYS A 50 9.03 -10.82 -11.19
N ILE A 51 9.99 -9.91 -11.12
CA ILE A 51 9.98 -8.70 -11.94
C ILE A 51 10.03 -9.07 -13.43
N ASP A 52 10.88 -10.01 -13.81
CA ASP A 52 10.94 -10.50 -15.21
C ASP A 52 9.61 -11.11 -15.66
N ASP A 53 8.98 -11.93 -14.81
CA ASP A 53 7.66 -12.51 -15.08
C ASP A 53 6.60 -11.42 -15.26
N TRP A 54 6.54 -10.43 -14.37
CA TRP A 54 5.57 -9.35 -14.45
C TRP A 54 5.79 -8.48 -15.69
N VAL A 55 7.03 -8.18 -16.04
CA VAL A 55 7.36 -7.41 -17.24
C VAL A 55 6.95 -8.18 -18.49
N ALA A 56 7.23 -9.48 -18.54
CA ALA A 56 6.86 -10.32 -19.68
C ALA A 56 5.33 -10.41 -19.84
N ASN A 57 4.60 -10.62 -18.75
CA ASN A 57 3.19 -11.00 -18.79
C ASN A 57 2.20 -9.83 -18.65
N TYR A 58 2.61 -8.72 -18.04
CA TYR A 58 1.69 -7.60 -17.75
C TYR A 58 2.12 -6.27 -18.36
N VAL A 59 3.40 -6.09 -18.67
CA VAL A 59 3.90 -4.85 -19.30
C VAL A 59 4.05 -5.01 -20.81
N LYS A 60 4.80 -6.02 -21.25
CA LYS A 60 5.08 -6.24 -22.68
C LYS A 60 3.94 -6.93 -23.41
N ASN A 61 3.31 -7.89 -22.74
CA ASN A 61 2.17 -8.63 -23.26
C ASN A 61 0.94 -8.35 -22.40
N SER A 62 0.52 -7.08 -22.31
CA SER A 62 -0.72 -6.75 -21.60
C SER A 62 -1.88 -7.46 -22.30
N ALA A 63 -2.23 -8.65 -21.82
CA ALA A 63 -3.40 -9.36 -22.30
C ALA A 63 -4.59 -8.44 -22.06
N SER A 64 -5.24 -7.99 -23.13
CA SER A 64 -6.54 -7.36 -23.03
C SER A 64 -7.47 -8.40 -22.44
N VAL A 65 -7.79 -8.30 -21.15
CA VAL A 65 -8.83 -9.12 -20.54
C VAL A 65 -10.10 -8.79 -21.32
N ALA A 66 -10.64 -9.79 -22.03
CA ALA A 66 -11.90 -9.62 -22.73
C ALA A 66 -12.95 -9.28 -21.67
N ILE A 67 -13.43 -8.03 -21.71
CA ILE A 67 -14.47 -7.57 -20.81
C ILE A 67 -15.74 -8.28 -21.25
N SER A 68 -16.29 -9.11 -20.36
CA SER A 68 -17.50 -9.87 -20.65
C SER A 68 -18.67 -8.93 -20.95
N SER A 69 -19.50 -9.27 -21.93
CA SER A 69 -20.65 -8.45 -22.31
C SER A 69 -21.83 -8.55 -21.33
N ASP A 70 -21.73 -9.42 -20.33
CA ASP A 70 -22.73 -9.64 -19.28
C ASP A 70 -22.45 -8.89 -17.97
N LEU A 71 -21.56 -7.90 -18.00
CA LEU A 71 -21.30 -7.04 -16.85
C LEU A 71 -22.57 -6.25 -16.47
N VAL A 72 -23.17 -6.65 -15.36
CA VAL A 72 -24.29 -5.95 -14.71
C VAL A 72 -23.83 -5.29 -13.42
N PRO A 73 -24.48 -4.20 -12.98
CA PRO A 73 -24.21 -3.62 -11.67
C PRO A 73 -24.36 -4.66 -10.55
N ALA A 74 -23.42 -4.68 -9.61
CA ALA A 74 -23.53 -5.51 -8.42
C ALA A 74 -24.77 -5.11 -7.60
N SER A 75 -25.45 -6.10 -7.01
CA SER A 75 -26.51 -5.83 -6.03
C SER A 75 -25.94 -5.02 -4.88
N PHE A 76 -26.70 -4.03 -4.42
CA PHE A 76 -26.26 -3.12 -3.35
C PHE A 76 -27.34 -2.96 -2.29
N TYR A 77 -26.91 -2.47 -1.13
CA TYR A 77 -27.76 -2.06 -0.03
C TYR A 77 -27.82 -0.53 -0.02
N SER A 78 -29.00 0.04 -0.21
CA SER A 78 -29.21 1.49 -0.12
C SER A 78 -28.88 2.02 1.27
N SER A 79 -28.38 3.25 1.38
CA SER A 79 -28.11 3.86 2.70
C SER A 79 -29.36 3.94 3.57
N GLU A 80 -30.51 4.17 2.95
CA GLU A 80 -31.81 4.15 3.62
C GLU A 80 -32.58 2.85 3.32
N PRO A 81 -33.20 2.24 4.33
CA PRO A 81 -33.96 1.01 4.14
C PRO A 81 -35.29 1.28 3.42
N ALA A 82 -35.52 0.62 2.29
CA ALA A 82 -36.69 0.82 1.45
C ALA A 82 -37.97 0.23 2.06
N ASP A 83 -37.85 -0.80 2.89
CA ASP A 83 -39.00 -1.55 3.41
C ASP A 83 -38.81 -1.99 4.89
N PRO A 84 -39.88 -2.47 5.56
CA PRO A 84 -39.81 -2.93 6.95
C PRO A 84 -38.82 -4.09 7.19
N GLN A 85 -38.60 -4.96 6.20
CA GLN A 85 -37.70 -6.11 6.33
C GLN A 85 -36.25 -5.63 6.32
N GLN A 86 -35.91 -4.72 5.41
CA GLN A 86 -34.59 -4.09 5.33
C GLN A 86 -34.31 -3.24 6.59
N ARG A 87 -35.32 -2.55 7.13
CA ARG A 87 -35.20 -1.84 8.43
C ARG A 87 -34.74 -2.78 9.54
N ARG A 88 -35.41 -3.94 9.69
CA ARG A 88 -35.06 -4.95 10.71
C ARG A 88 -33.65 -5.53 10.49
N LYS A 89 -33.28 -5.75 9.23
CA LYS A 89 -31.94 -6.22 8.87
C LYS A 89 -30.87 -5.21 9.27
N TYR A 90 -31.09 -3.92 9.01
CA TYR A 90 -30.13 -2.86 9.32
C TYR A 90 -29.98 -2.66 10.82
N SER A 91 -31.09 -2.68 11.56
CA SER A 91 -31.01 -2.64 13.03
C SER A 91 -30.24 -3.82 13.60
N GLY A 92 -30.44 -5.03 13.06
CA GLY A 92 -29.67 -6.21 13.47
C GLY A 92 -28.18 -6.09 13.13
N ALA A 93 -27.83 -5.56 11.96
CA ALA A 93 -26.45 -5.33 11.56
C ALA A 93 -25.73 -4.30 12.44
N ILE A 94 -26.43 -3.23 12.84
CA ILE A 94 -25.90 -2.23 13.77
C ILE A 94 -25.61 -2.88 15.12
N GLU A 95 -26.54 -3.67 15.65
CA GLU A 95 -26.38 -4.30 16.95
C GLU A 95 -25.22 -5.31 16.97
N LEU A 96 -25.15 -6.17 15.95
CA LEU A 96 -24.02 -7.09 15.77
C LEU A 96 -22.69 -6.33 15.64
N GLY A 97 -22.67 -5.22 14.89
CA GLY A 97 -21.47 -4.40 14.73
C GLY A 97 -20.97 -3.84 16.07
N ARG A 98 -21.87 -3.37 16.94
CA ARG A 98 -21.53 -2.90 18.29
C ARG A 98 -20.95 -4.02 19.15
N GLU A 99 -21.58 -5.18 19.14
CA GLU A 99 -21.12 -6.35 19.87
C GLU A 99 -19.69 -6.73 19.44
N LEU A 100 -19.41 -6.76 18.14
CA LEU A 100 -18.08 -7.11 17.63
C LEU A 100 -17.02 -6.06 17.99
N ILE A 101 -17.36 -4.77 18.00
CA ILE A 101 -16.45 -3.70 18.46
C ILE A 101 -16.12 -3.91 19.94
N GLN A 102 -17.13 -4.10 20.79
CA GLN A 102 -16.98 -4.31 22.23
C GLN A 102 -16.14 -5.55 22.55
N GLN A 103 -16.27 -6.61 21.75
CA GLN A 103 -15.49 -7.84 21.87
C GLN A 103 -14.05 -7.71 21.31
N GLY A 104 -13.64 -6.55 20.80
CA GLY A 104 -12.31 -6.34 20.21
C GLY A 104 -12.10 -7.12 18.91
N LYS A 105 -13.17 -7.49 18.20
CA LYS A 105 -13.13 -8.30 16.97
C LYS A 105 -13.09 -7.47 15.68
N VAL A 106 -12.94 -6.15 15.80
CA VAL A 106 -12.89 -5.22 14.67
C VAL A 106 -11.54 -4.52 14.62
N ALA A 107 -10.93 -4.46 13.44
CA ALA A 107 -9.69 -3.74 13.19
C ALA A 107 -9.88 -2.72 12.06
N ALA A 108 -9.26 -1.55 12.20
CA ALA A 108 -9.15 -0.56 11.14
C ALA A 108 -7.77 -0.68 10.47
N PHE A 109 -7.75 -0.80 9.14
CA PHE A 109 -6.52 -0.85 8.35
C PHE A 109 -6.39 0.42 7.51
N VAL A 110 -5.36 1.23 7.77
CA VAL A 110 -5.13 2.50 7.08
C VAL A 110 -4.03 2.34 6.04
N VAL A 111 -4.38 2.54 4.76
CA VAL A 111 -3.40 2.57 3.67
C VAL A 111 -2.76 3.95 3.59
N ALA A 112 -1.54 4.08 4.12
CA ALA A 112 -0.84 5.35 4.34
C ALA A 112 0.42 5.57 3.47
N GLY A 113 0.60 4.81 2.38
CA GLY A 113 1.82 4.85 1.57
C GLY A 113 2.00 6.09 0.68
N GLY A 114 0.98 6.95 0.56
CA GLY A 114 1.02 8.12 -0.31
C GLY A 114 1.74 9.31 0.32
N GLN A 115 2.62 9.96 -0.44
CA GLN A 115 3.12 11.29 -0.10
C GLN A 115 2.08 12.37 -0.44
N GLY A 116 2.08 13.44 0.35
CA GLY A 116 1.17 14.59 0.21
C GLY A 116 1.54 15.57 -0.91
N THR A 117 2.43 15.21 -1.84
CA THR A 117 3.01 16.13 -2.83
C THR A 117 1.96 16.82 -3.71
N ARG A 118 0.88 16.13 -4.09
CA ARG A 118 -0.24 16.72 -4.84
C ARG A 118 -1.05 17.76 -4.06
N LEU A 119 -0.92 17.78 -2.73
CA LEU A 119 -1.53 18.76 -1.84
C LEU A 119 -0.56 19.91 -1.50
N GLY A 120 0.62 19.96 -2.11
CA GLY A 120 1.68 20.90 -1.74
C GLY A 120 2.30 20.61 -0.38
N PHE A 121 2.16 19.38 0.14
CA PHE A 121 2.67 18.98 1.45
C PHE A 121 3.83 18.01 1.31
N ASP A 122 4.99 18.38 1.88
CA ASP A 122 6.19 17.56 1.88
C ASP A 122 6.21 16.63 3.10
N GLY A 123 5.50 15.51 2.97
CA GLY A 123 5.42 14.49 4.00
C GLY A 123 4.36 13.42 3.72
N PRO A 124 4.17 12.46 4.63
CA PRO A 124 3.09 11.47 4.52
C PRO A 124 1.73 12.17 4.49
N LYS A 125 0.85 11.77 3.56
CA LYS A 125 -0.46 12.42 3.39
C LYS A 125 -1.29 12.45 4.68
N GLY A 126 -1.15 11.43 5.54
CA GLY A 126 -1.87 11.38 6.82
C GLY A 126 -1.49 12.48 7.81
N ASN A 127 -0.33 13.13 7.64
CA ASN A 127 0.09 14.29 8.46
C ASN A 127 -0.45 15.61 7.92
N PHE A 128 -1.20 15.61 6.83
CA PHE A 128 -1.79 16.82 6.27
C PHE A 128 -2.84 17.39 7.25
N PRO A 129 -2.72 18.66 7.69
CA PRO A 129 -3.72 19.30 8.53
C PRO A 129 -4.98 19.56 7.71
N ILE A 130 -6.11 19.03 8.14
CA ILE A 130 -7.36 19.06 7.37
C ILE A 130 -8.52 19.71 8.10
N SER A 131 -8.53 19.71 9.45
CA SER A 131 -9.62 20.34 10.18
C SER A 131 -9.42 21.86 10.29
N PRO A 132 -10.41 22.69 9.94
CA PRO A 132 -10.22 24.14 9.79
C PRO A 132 -10.05 24.90 11.12
N VAL A 133 -10.51 24.35 12.24
CA VAL A 133 -10.49 25.02 13.56
C VAL A 133 -9.33 24.51 14.41
N GLU A 134 -9.31 23.21 14.68
CA GLU A 134 -8.33 22.56 15.56
C GLU A 134 -7.02 22.17 14.85
N ASN A 135 -6.93 22.39 13.53
CA ASN A 135 -5.79 22.05 12.68
C ASN A 135 -5.28 20.60 12.81
N LYS A 136 -6.17 19.66 13.14
CA LYS A 136 -5.89 18.23 13.25
C LYS A 136 -5.49 17.63 11.92
N THR A 137 -4.55 16.70 12.00
CA THR A 137 -4.12 15.88 10.86
C THR A 137 -5.13 14.77 10.57
N LEU A 138 -5.09 14.22 9.35
CA LEU A 138 -5.90 13.04 9.00
C LEU A 138 -5.67 11.87 9.97
N PHE A 139 -4.41 11.59 10.34
CA PHE A 139 -4.11 10.52 11.30
C PHE A 139 -4.68 10.79 12.69
N GLN A 140 -4.62 12.04 13.16
CA GLN A 140 -5.22 12.41 14.44
C GLN A 140 -6.73 12.18 14.42
N ILE A 141 -7.42 12.59 13.36
CA ILE A 141 -8.87 12.38 13.23
C ILE A 141 -9.22 10.89 13.24
N PHE A 142 -8.45 10.05 12.53
CA PHE A 142 -8.66 8.60 12.55
C PHE A 142 -8.42 8.00 13.94
N ALA A 143 -7.33 8.37 14.60
CA ALA A 143 -7.01 7.88 15.94
C ALA A 143 -8.08 8.27 16.97
N GLU A 144 -8.53 9.52 16.95
CA GLU A 144 -9.59 10.01 17.82
C GLU A 144 -10.94 9.34 17.52
N SER A 145 -11.26 9.09 16.25
CA SER A 145 -12.48 8.38 15.85
C SER A 145 -12.50 6.94 16.37
N ILE A 146 -11.36 6.25 16.29
CA ILE A 146 -11.20 4.89 16.83
C ILE A 146 -11.32 4.93 18.36
N ALA A 147 -10.62 5.84 19.03
CA ALA A 147 -10.68 5.98 20.49
C ALA A 147 -12.11 6.27 20.98
N ALA A 148 -12.83 7.16 20.30
CA ALA A 148 -14.22 7.47 20.63
C ALA A 148 -15.14 6.26 20.41
N ALA A 149 -14.95 5.49 19.34
CA ALA A 149 -15.72 4.27 19.09
C ALA A 149 -15.44 3.20 20.17
N SER A 150 -14.19 3.01 20.56
CA SER A 150 -13.79 2.06 21.62
C SER A 150 -14.25 2.46 23.02
N GLN A 151 -14.49 3.76 23.29
CA GLN A 151 -15.06 4.21 24.56
C GLN A 151 -16.58 4.07 24.59
N LYS A 152 -17.23 4.22 23.42
CA LYS A 152 -18.68 4.21 23.31
C LYS A 152 -19.28 2.80 23.35
N TYR A 153 -18.57 1.81 22.85
CA TYR A 153 -19.01 0.42 22.73
C TYR A 153 -18.08 -0.50 23.51
#